data_AF-A0A0M1JRF4-F1
#
_entry.id   AF-A0A0M1JRF4-F1
#
_cell.length_a   1.000
_cell.length_b   1.000
_cell.length_c   1.000
_cell.angle_alpha   90.00
_cell.angle_beta   90.00
_cell.angle_gamma   90.00
#
_symmetry.space_group_name_H-M   'P 1'
#
loop_
_entity.id
_entity.type
_entity.pdbx_description
1 polymer ?
#
loop_
_entity_poly.entity_id
_entity_poly.type
_entity_poly.pdbx_seq_one_letter_code
_entity_poly.pdbx_strand_id
1 'polypeptide(L)'
;MFKRIKIEFISLVFCFILCAELLLKQYRLEVGVSDARLTYNDLRIGAEYIALNILYLIWLRKAKLNDQQDSTIGSRVKFVQAIAPSSIFLLLAFISYPNTKTDIYTYLHSGLMILNGINPYIVPAGDFYSQVSPYFSWLQTSTYDPISQFLFVISALFTTINISLGIYIFKFLCLIFHVLNA
;
A
#
# COMPACT_ATOMS: atom_id res chain seq x y z
N MET A 1 -15.03 -30.70 2.46
CA MET A 1 -14.88 -29.52 3.36
C MET A 1 -13.46 -29.38 3.94
N PHE A 2 -12.86 -30.41 4.54
CA PHE A 2 -11.53 -30.34 5.19
C PHE A 2 -10.30 -30.05 4.30
N LYS A 3 -10.34 -30.32 2.99
CA LYS A 3 -9.22 -30.01 2.07
C LYS A 3 -9.12 -28.52 1.68
N ARG A 4 -10.23 -27.75 1.76
CA ARG A 4 -10.28 -26.34 1.35
C ARG A 4 -9.58 -25.44 2.38
N ILE A 5 -9.80 -25.72 3.67
CA ILE A 5 -9.22 -25.01 4.81
C ILE A 5 -7.68 -25.07 4.81
N LYS A 6 -7.07 -26.18 4.39
CA LYS A 6 -5.61 -26.34 4.41
C LYS A 6 -4.88 -25.37 3.48
N ILE A 7 -5.41 -25.11 2.29
CA ILE A 7 -4.74 -24.25 1.29
C ILE A 7 -4.93 -22.77 1.64
N GLU A 8 -6.12 -22.39 2.10
CA GLU A 8 -6.41 -21.03 2.55
C GLU A 8 -5.56 -20.66 3.76
N PHE A 9 -5.43 -21.59 4.73
CA PHE A 9 -4.57 -21.41 5.89
C PHE A 9 -3.08 -21.30 5.52
N ILE A 10 -2.58 -22.16 4.63
CA ILE A 10 -1.17 -22.07 4.15
C ILE A 10 -0.92 -20.73 3.45
N SER A 11 -1.86 -20.27 2.62
CA SER A 11 -1.74 -18.99 1.92
C SER A 11 -1.75 -17.81 2.88
N LEU A 12 -2.60 -17.84 3.91
CA LEU A 12 -2.63 -16.83 4.98
C LEU A 12 -1.33 -16.81 5.79
N VAL A 13 -0.82 -17.98 6.19
CA VAL A 13 0.44 -18.09 6.92
C VAL A 13 1.60 -17.56 6.08
N PHE A 14 1.66 -17.92 4.80
CA PHE A 14 2.69 -17.41 3.89
C PHE A 14 2.60 -15.88 3.73
N CYS A 15 1.39 -15.36 3.52
CA CYS A 15 1.15 -13.93 3.40
C CYS A 15 1.51 -13.16 4.68
N PHE A 16 1.22 -13.73 5.86
CA PHE A 16 1.58 -13.16 7.16
C PHE A 16 3.10 -13.13 7.36
N ILE A 17 3.81 -14.21 7.02
CA ILE A 17 5.29 -14.27 7.10
C ILE A 17 5.91 -13.19 6.22
N LEU A 18 5.43 -13.04 4.98
CA LEU A 18 5.90 -11.99 4.06
C LEU A 18 5.63 -10.59 4.60
N CYS A 19 4.42 -10.34 5.14
CA CYS A 19 4.10 -9.05 5.74
C CYS A 19 4.98 -8.73 6.96
N ALA A 20 5.21 -9.71 7.84
CA ALA A 20 6.04 -9.52 9.03
C ALA A 20 7.49 -9.22 8.66
N GLU A 21 8.02 -9.85 7.61
CA GLU A 21 9.39 -9.57 7.14
C GLU A 21 9.52 -8.17 6.54
N LEU A 22 8.53 -7.71 5.77
CA LEU A 22 8.49 -6.34 5.22
C LEU A 22 8.45 -5.29 6.34
N LEU A 23 7.64 -5.54 7.37
CA LEU A 23 7.48 -4.64 8.51
C LEU A 23 8.77 -4.55 9.36
N LEU A 24 9.45 -5.68 9.57
CA LEU A 24 10.76 -5.72 10.25
C LEU A 24 11.86 -4.98 9.47
N LYS A 25 11.82 -5.03 8.14
CA LYS A 25 12.78 -4.29 7.29
C LYS A 25 12.52 -2.78 7.31
N GLN A 26 11.25 -2.37 7.31
CA GLN A 26 10.90 -0.96 7.49
C GLN A 26 11.46 -0.43 8.82
N TYR A 27 11.25 -1.16 9.91
CA TYR A 27 11.80 -0.79 11.22
C TYR A 27 13.33 -0.61 11.18
N ARG A 28 14.06 -1.47 10.45
CA ARG A 28 15.52 -1.33 10.29
C ARG A 28 15.94 -0.10 9.48
N LEU A 29 15.17 0.27 8.46
CA LEU A 29 15.41 1.47 7.66
C LEU A 29 15.16 2.75 8.47
N GLU A 30 14.11 2.79 9.29
CA GLU A 30 13.82 3.90 10.20
C GLU A 30 14.91 4.09 11.27
N VAL A 31 15.60 3.02 11.68
CA VAL A 31 16.71 3.05 12.67
C VAL A 31 18.08 3.38 12.01
N GLY A 32 18.11 3.69 10.71
CA GLY A 32 19.32 4.18 10.03
C GLY A 32 20.35 3.10 9.69
N VAL A 33 19.95 1.81 9.66
CA VAL A 33 20.83 0.73 9.19
C VAL A 33 20.81 0.72 7.67
N SER A 34 21.71 1.50 7.04
CA SER A 34 21.81 1.60 5.58
C SER A 34 22.48 0.35 4.98
N ASP A 35 21.70 -0.65 4.61
CA ASP A 35 22.20 -1.76 3.80
C ASP A 35 22.12 -1.39 2.31
N ALA A 36 23.27 -1.42 1.63
CA ALA A 36 23.45 -1.21 0.18
C ALA A 36 22.79 -2.29 -0.71
N ARG A 37 21.72 -2.95 -0.24
CA ARG A 37 21.00 -4.06 -0.89
C ARG A 37 19.64 -3.65 -1.46
N LEU A 38 19.44 -2.37 -1.77
CA LEU A 38 18.17 -1.82 -2.27
C LEU A 38 17.62 -2.59 -3.49
N THR A 39 18.47 -2.93 -4.47
CA THR A 39 18.03 -3.59 -5.71
C THR A 39 17.57 -5.05 -5.53
N TYR A 40 18.20 -5.80 -4.62
CA TYR A 40 17.80 -7.19 -4.33
C TYR A 40 16.46 -7.23 -3.57
N ASN A 41 16.24 -6.24 -2.71
CA ASN A 41 15.00 -6.10 -1.96
C ASN A 41 13.83 -5.74 -2.87
N ASP A 42 14.01 -4.87 -3.87
CA ASP A 42 12.96 -4.48 -4.81
C ASP A 42 12.51 -5.65 -5.71
N LEU A 43 13.47 -6.42 -6.24
CA LEU A 43 13.18 -7.63 -7.02
C LEU A 43 12.44 -8.68 -6.20
N ARG A 44 12.82 -8.82 -4.93
CA ARG A 44 12.21 -9.79 -4.02
C ARG A 44 10.79 -9.37 -3.63
N ILE A 45 10.56 -8.10 -3.31
CA ILE A 45 9.21 -7.55 -3.04
C ILE A 45 8.32 -7.75 -4.28
N GLY A 46 8.86 -7.49 -5.47
CA GLY A 46 8.17 -7.77 -6.73
C GLY A 46 7.78 -9.25 -6.87
N ALA A 47 8.71 -10.17 -6.58
CA ALA A 47 8.45 -11.62 -6.62
C ALA A 47 7.38 -12.05 -5.60
N GLU A 48 7.40 -11.47 -4.39
CA GLU A 48 6.40 -11.70 -3.35
C GLU A 48 5.00 -11.24 -3.82
N TYR A 49 4.89 -10.04 -4.40
CA TYR A 49 3.64 -9.56 -5.01
C TYR A 49 3.15 -10.44 -6.16
N ILE A 50 4.05 -10.91 -7.02
CA ILE A 50 3.71 -11.82 -8.12
C ILE A 50 3.18 -13.15 -7.57
N ALA A 51 3.82 -13.71 -6.54
CA ALA A 51 3.38 -14.93 -5.90
C ALA A 51 1.98 -14.78 -5.28
N LEU A 52 1.71 -13.65 -4.62
CA LEU A 52 0.38 -13.33 -4.06
C LEU A 52 -0.68 -13.21 -5.16
N ASN A 53 -0.36 -12.55 -6.28
CA ASN A 53 -1.26 -12.46 -7.44
C ASN A 53 -1.53 -13.82 -8.09
N ILE A 54 -0.52 -14.68 -8.22
CA ILE A 54 -0.69 -16.05 -8.75
C ILE A 54 -1.60 -16.86 -7.82
N LEU A 55 -1.39 -16.78 -6.50
CA LEU A 55 -2.25 -17.44 -5.51
C LEU A 55 -3.70 -16.94 -5.61
N TYR A 56 -3.89 -15.63 -5.77
CA TYR A 56 -5.20 -15.02 -5.99
C TYR A 56 -5.87 -15.56 -7.26
N LEU A 57 -5.16 -15.63 -8.39
CA LEU A 57 -5.70 -16.16 -9.66
C LEU A 57 -6.06 -17.64 -9.57
N ILE A 58 -5.22 -18.45 -8.90
CA ILE A 58 -5.52 -19.88 -8.64
C ILE A 58 -6.79 -20.01 -7.80
N TRP A 59 -6.92 -19.16 -6.78
CA TRP A 59 -8.09 -19.14 -5.92
C TRP A 59 -9.35 -18.71 -6.68
N LEU A 60 -9.29 -17.63 -7.46
CA LEU A 60 -10.40 -17.13 -8.29
C LEU A 60 -10.88 -18.20 -9.29
N ARG A 61 -9.94 -18.91 -9.92
CA ARG A 61 -10.26 -19.99 -10.86
C ARG A 61 -10.94 -21.17 -10.17
N LYS A 62 -10.51 -21.54 -8.96
CA LYS A 62 -11.16 -22.59 -8.15
C LYS A 62 -12.54 -22.16 -7.66
N ALA A 63 -12.73 -20.89 -7.29
CA ALA A 63 -14.02 -20.35 -6.91
C ALA A 63 -15.01 -20.47 -8.08
N LYS A 64 -14.60 -20.07 -9.29
CA LYS A 64 -15.41 -20.17 -10.52
C LYS A 64 -15.76 -21.62 -10.91
N LEU A 65 -14.82 -22.55 -10.75
CA LEU A 65 -15.04 -23.97 -11.06
C LEU A 65 -16.05 -24.62 -10.11
N ASN A 66 -15.98 -24.29 -8.82
CA ASN A 66 -16.94 -24.81 -7.84
C ASN A 66 -18.33 -24.17 -8.01
N ASP A 67 -18.40 -22.95 -8.57
CA ASP A 67 -19.65 -22.24 -8.82
C ASP A 67 -20.49 -22.87 -9.95
N GLN A 68 -19.86 -23.56 -10.90
CA GLN A 68 -20.55 -24.34 -11.93
C GLN A 68 -21.22 -25.61 -11.38
N GLN A 69 -20.91 -26.02 -10.14
CA GLN A 69 -21.38 -27.27 -9.54
C GLN A 69 -22.52 -27.08 -8.53
N ASP A 70 -22.71 -25.87 -7.99
CA ASP A 70 -23.77 -25.50 -7.02
C ASP A 70 -24.69 -24.41 -7.59
N SER A 71 -25.69 -24.82 -8.37
CA SER A 71 -26.64 -23.93 -9.06
C SER A 71 -27.81 -23.41 -8.19
N THR A 72 -27.81 -23.66 -6.87
CA THR A 72 -29.00 -23.47 -6.02
C THR A 72 -28.90 -22.40 -4.93
N ILE A 73 -27.74 -21.76 -4.71
CA ILE A 73 -27.58 -20.75 -3.64
C ILE A 73 -27.37 -19.34 -4.24
N GLY A 74 -28.16 -18.37 -3.79
CA GLY A 74 -28.30 -17.02 -4.38
C GLY A 74 -27.00 -16.22 -4.56
N SER A 75 -26.94 -15.44 -5.64
CA SER A 75 -25.78 -14.70 -6.16
C SER A 75 -25.08 -13.77 -5.17
N ARG A 76 -25.77 -13.22 -4.16
CA ARG A 76 -25.18 -12.32 -3.15
C ARG A 76 -24.26 -13.03 -2.16
N VAL A 77 -24.59 -14.25 -1.74
CA VAL A 77 -23.76 -15.03 -0.80
C VAL A 77 -22.44 -15.44 -1.48
N LYS A 78 -22.49 -15.67 -2.80
CA LYS A 78 -21.35 -16.05 -3.64
C LYS A 78 -20.35 -14.92 -3.82
N PHE A 79 -20.82 -13.68 -4.01
CA PHE A 79 -19.94 -12.50 -4.12
C PHE A 79 -19.21 -12.20 -2.81
N VAL A 80 -19.90 -12.27 -1.67
CA VAL A 80 -19.28 -12.03 -0.35
C VAL A 80 -18.25 -13.12 -0.02
N GLN A 81 -18.53 -14.39 -0.35
CA GLN A 81 -17.55 -15.47 -0.22
C GLN A 81 -16.34 -15.30 -1.16
N ALA A 82 -16.54 -14.67 -2.33
CA ALA A 82 -15.46 -14.33 -3.27
C ALA A 82 -14.63 -13.11 -2.83
N ILE A 83 -15.17 -12.23 -1.99
CA ILE A 83 -14.47 -11.04 -1.50
C ILE A 83 -13.77 -11.29 -0.17
N ALA A 84 -14.34 -12.11 0.72
CA ALA A 84 -13.82 -12.27 2.08
C ALA A 84 -12.34 -12.70 2.18
N PRO A 85 -11.79 -13.55 1.30
CA PRO A 85 -10.36 -13.87 1.32
C PRO A 85 -9.52 -12.79 0.63
N SER A 86 -10.07 -12.19 -0.43
CA SER A 86 -9.47 -11.10 -1.21
C SER A 86 -9.24 -9.85 -0.36
N SER A 87 -10.16 -9.55 0.56
CA SER A 87 -10.04 -8.43 1.50
C SER A 87 -8.91 -8.64 2.51
N ILE A 88 -8.60 -9.88 2.91
CA ILE A 88 -7.45 -10.17 3.77
C ILE A 88 -6.14 -9.92 2.98
N PHE A 89 -6.07 -10.31 1.71
CA PHE A 89 -4.92 -9.98 0.87
C PHE A 89 -4.76 -8.48 0.67
N LEU A 90 -5.86 -7.73 0.45
CA LEU A 90 -5.83 -6.27 0.35
C LEU A 90 -5.38 -5.62 1.66
N LEU A 91 -5.84 -6.12 2.81
CA LEU A 91 -5.44 -5.62 4.12
C LEU A 91 -3.96 -5.90 4.41
N LEU A 92 -3.50 -7.10 4.08
CA LEU A 92 -2.09 -7.48 4.19
C LEU A 92 -1.22 -6.66 3.23
N ALA A 93 -1.64 -6.46 1.99
CA ALA A 93 -0.98 -5.57 1.03
C ALA A 93 -0.95 -4.12 1.54
N PHE A 94 -2.03 -3.63 2.12
CA PHE A 94 -2.11 -2.28 2.70
C PHE A 94 -1.10 -2.08 3.84
N ILE A 95 -1.00 -3.06 4.74
CA ILE A 95 -0.07 -3.05 5.87
C ILE A 95 1.39 -3.17 5.38
N SER A 96 1.62 -4.07 4.42
CA SER A 96 2.96 -4.45 3.97
C SER A 96 3.53 -3.59 2.84
N TYR A 97 2.72 -2.77 2.18
CA TYR A 97 3.18 -1.93 1.07
C TYR A 97 4.34 -1.08 1.58
N PRO A 98 5.55 -1.29 1.05
CA PRO A 98 6.73 -0.79 1.71
C PRO A 98 6.72 0.74 1.62
N ASN A 99 7.06 1.38 2.74
CA ASN A 99 7.31 2.81 2.80
C ASN A 99 8.60 3.20 2.05
N THR A 100 9.12 2.35 1.14
CA THR A 100 10.39 2.56 0.44
C THR A 100 10.25 3.36 -0.86
N LYS A 101 9.03 3.69 -1.31
CA LYS A 101 8.83 4.49 -2.52
C LYS A 101 8.92 5.99 -2.24
N THR A 102 9.82 6.65 -2.94
CA THR A 102 10.04 8.12 -2.94
C THR A 102 8.76 8.92 -3.23
N ASP A 103 7.82 8.35 -3.98
CA ASP A 103 6.63 9.06 -4.44
C ASP A 103 5.71 9.44 -3.28
N ILE A 104 5.54 8.55 -2.29
CA ILE A 104 4.66 8.84 -1.15
C ILE A 104 5.21 9.96 -0.28
N TYR A 105 6.54 10.02 -0.15
CA TYR A 105 7.22 11.10 0.54
C TYR A 105 7.14 12.41 -0.24
N THR A 106 7.15 12.34 -1.58
CA THR A 106 6.94 13.51 -2.45
C THR A 106 5.53 14.10 -2.28
N TYR A 107 4.51 13.24 -2.13
CA TYR A 107 3.14 13.67 -1.83
C TYR A 107 3.06 14.37 -0.48
N LEU A 108 3.58 13.73 0.57
CA LEU A 108 3.59 14.30 1.92
C LEU A 108 4.39 15.61 1.97
N HIS A 109 5.51 15.68 1.25
CA HIS A 109 6.32 16.89 1.15
C HIS A 109 5.56 18.04 0.47
N SER A 110 4.85 17.77 -0.63
CA SER A 110 3.99 18.76 -1.30
C SER A 110 2.89 19.26 -0.37
N GLY A 111 2.27 18.36 0.41
CA GLY A 111 1.30 18.74 1.44
C GLY A 111 1.90 19.61 2.54
N LEU A 112 3.13 19.31 3.00
CA LEU A 112 3.84 20.12 3.98
C LEU A 112 4.23 21.51 3.46
N MET A 113 4.58 21.64 2.17
CA MET A 113 4.80 22.96 1.55
C MET A 113 3.55 23.82 1.70
N ILE A 114 2.40 23.29 1.33
CA ILE A 114 1.11 24.01 1.41
C ILE A 114 0.79 24.39 2.86
N LEU A 115 0.97 23.46 3.81
CA LEU A 115 0.74 23.72 5.24
C LEU A 115 1.65 24.83 5.80
N ASN A 116 2.83 25.03 5.22
CA ASN A 116 3.75 26.11 5.59
C ASN A 116 3.56 27.38 4.74
N GLY A 117 2.46 27.48 3.98
CA GLY A 117 2.17 28.64 3.14
C GLY A 117 3.02 28.74 1.87
N ILE A 118 3.73 27.67 1.51
CA ILE A 118 4.58 27.61 0.32
C ILE A 118 3.77 27.01 -0.82
N ASN A 119 3.73 27.70 -1.96
CA ASN A 119 3.02 27.23 -3.13
C ASN A 119 3.85 26.19 -3.90
N PRO A 120 3.44 24.90 -3.94
CA PRO A 120 4.24 23.84 -4.54
C PRO A 120 4.25 23.86 -6.08
N TYR A 121 3.38 24.67 -6.71
CA TYR A 121 3.36 24.84 -8.17
C TYR A 121 4.41 25.84 -8.66
N ILE A 122 4.90 26.70 -7.76
CA ILE A 122 5.82 27.78 -8.09
C ILE A 122 7.19 27.51 -7.47
N VAL A 123 7.19 27.05 -6.21
CA VAL A 123 8.42 26.76 -5.49
C VAL A 123 8.81 25.30 -5.74
N PRO A 124 10.03 25.03 -6.24
CA PRO A 124 10.54 23.67 -6.36
C PRO A 124 10.62 22.97 -5.00
N ALA A 125 10.33 21.67 -4.98
CA ALA A 125 10.40 20.88 -3.74
C ALA A 125 11.82 20.84 -3.13
N GLY A 126 12.86 20.99 -3.95
CA GLY A 126 14.25 21.06 -3.46
C GLY A 126 14.56 22.32 -2.64
N ASP A 127 13.75 23.38 -2.77
CA ASP A 127 13.97 24.66 -2.08
C ASP A 127 13.24 24.72 -0.72
N PHE A 128 12.47 23.70 -0.36
CA PHE A 128 11.81 23.57 0.93
C PHE A 128 12.38 22.38 1.73
N TYR A 129 12.77 22.64 2.97
CA TYR A 129 13.28 21.61 3.88
C TYR A 129 12.24 21.24 4.92
N SER A 130 12.01 19.93 5.05
CA SER A 130 11.02 19.34 5.96
C SER A 130 11.58 18.05 6.55
N GLN A 131 10.89 17.50 7.54
CA GLN A 131 11.21 16.19 8.12
C GLN A 131 11.13 15.02 7.12
N VAL A 132 10.41 15.17 6.00
CA VAL A 132 10.37 14.15 4.94
C VAL A 132 11.47 14.33 3.89
N SER A 133 12.21 15.44 3.92
CA SER A 133 13.26 15.75 2.94
C SER A 133 14.37 14.70 2.78
N PRO A 134 14.79 13.98 3.83
CA PRO A 134 15.76 12.89 3.66
C PRO A 134 15.26 11.69 2.86
N TYR A 135 13.94 11.54 2.69
CA TYR A 135 13.30 10.33 2.17
C TYR A 135 12.78 10.46 0.73
N PHE A 136 12.96 11.63 0.09
CA PHE A 136 12.54 11.86 -1.28
C PHE A 136 13.62 12.59 -2.09
N SER A 137 13.61 12.41 -3.41
CA SER A 137 14.62 12.96 -4.33
C SER A 137 14.03 13.90 -5.38
N TRP A 138 12.76 14.30 -5.22
CA TRP A 138 12.07 15.18 -6.15
C TRP A 138 12.52 16.63 -5.95
N LEU A 139 13.16 17.23 -6.95
CA LEU A 139 13.67 18.61 -6.84
C LEU A 139 12.83 19.62 -7.62
N GLN A 140 11.79 19.18 -8.32
CA GLN A 140 10.98 20.01 -9.21
C GLN A 140 9.73 20.56 -8.51
N THR A 141 9.02 21.48 -9.17
CA THR A 141 7.68 21.90 -8.76
C THR A 141 6.69 20.74 -8.86
N SER A 142 5.57 20.87 -8.16
CA SER A 142 4.54 19.85 -8.11
C SER A 142 3.72 19.82 -9.40
N THR A 143 3.48 18.61 -9.91
CA THR A 143 2.68 18.36 -11.13
C THR A 143 1.28 17.83 -10.83
N TYR A 144 0.93 17.68 -9.54
CA TYR A 144 -0.35 17.13 -9.11
C TYR A 144 -1.43 18.18 -9.08
N ASP A 145 -2.64 17.82 -9.50
CA ASP A 145 -3.78 18.73 -9.51
C ASP A 145 -4.21 19.19 -8.10
N PRO A 146 -5.05 20.26 -7.99
CA PRO A 146 -5.47 20.79 -6.70
C PRO A 146 -6.22 19.80 -5.80
N ILE A 147 -6.94 18.82 -6.37
CA ILE A 147 -7.67 17.81 -5.59
C ILE A 147 -6.68 16.85 -4.94
N SER A 148 -5.70 16.40 -5.71
CA SER A 148 -4.60 15.58 -5.23
C SER A 148 -3.81 16.29 -4.13
N GLN A 149 -3.50 17.59 -4.31
CA GLN A 149 -2.84 18.40 -3.29
C GLN A 149 -3.64 18.45 -1.99
N PHE A 150 -4.96 18.56 -2.06
CA PHE A 150 -5.81 18.58 -0.86
C PHE A 150 -5.68 17.26 -0.07
N LEU A 151 -5.64 16.12 -0.74
CA LEU A 151 -5.42 14.81 -0.09
C LEU A 151 -4.03 14.70 0.52
N PHE A 152 -3.03 15.30 -0.13
CA PHE A 152 -1.66 15.36 0.37
C PHE A 152 -1.60 16.20 1.65
N VAL A 153 -2.27 17.35 1.68
CA VAL A 153 -2.36 18.23 2.86
C VAL A 153 -2.98 17.49 4.04
N ILE A 154 -4.11 16.80 3.84
CA ILE A 154 -4.76 16.02 4.90
C ILE A 154 -3.77 15.00 5.49
N SER A 155 -3.03 14.32 4.64
CA SER A 155 -2.07 13.28 5.07
C SER A 155 -0.84 13.89 5.74
N ALA A 156 -0.36 15.03 5.24
CA ALA A 156 0.78 15.78 5.74
C ALA A 156 0.56 16.29 7.18
N LEU A 157 -0.67 16.65 7.56
CA LEU A 157 -1.00 17.07 8.94
C LEU A 157 -0.52 16.07 9.99
N PHE A 158 -0.66 14.78 9.71
CA PHE A 158 -0.31 13.70 10.62
C PHE A 158 1.19 13.38 10.65
N THR A 159 1.95 13.88 9.67
CA THR A 159 3.40 13.67 9.64
C THR A 159 4.08 14.36 10.82
N THR A 160 3.50 15.46 11.34
CA THR A 160 4.02 16.19 12.53
C THR A 160 4.07 15.32 13.79
N ILE A 161 3.22 14.29 13.87
CA ILE A 161 3.23 13.29 14.94
C ILE A 161 4.21 12.16 14.58
N ASN A 162 4.03 11.58 13.39
CA ASN A 162 4.87 10.48 12.88
C ASN A 162 4.73 10.40 11.35
N ILE A 163 5.86 10.34 10.64
CA ILE A 163 5.88 10.24 9.16
C ILE A 163 5.09 9.00 8.68
N SER A 164 5.26 7.86 9.34
CA SER A 164 4.56 6.61 9.02
C SER A 164 3.05 6.75 9.20
N LEU A 165 2.58 7.52 10.18
CA LEU A 165 1.15 7.81 10.33
C LEU A 165 0.61 8.58 9.11
N GLY A 166 1.30 9.63 8.67
CA GLY A 166 0.92 10.37 7.46
C GLY A 166 0.85 9.48 6.21
N ILE A 167 1.80 8.54 6.07
CA ILE A 167 1.79 7.55 4.98
C ILE A 167 0.53 6.66 5.03
N TYR A 168 0.19 6.12 6.21
CA TYR A 168 -0.98 5.25 6.33
C TYR A 168 -2.30 6.01 6.15
N ILE A 169 -2.38 7.28 6.57
CA ILE A 169 -3.53 8.14 6.26
C ILE A 169 -3.68 8.33 4.75
N PHE A 170 -2.57 8.63 4.04
CA PHE A 170 -2.62 8.77 2.59
C PHE A 170 -3.08 7.48 1.88
N LYS A 171 -2.51 6.34 2.29
CA LYS A 171 -2.93 5.02 1.79
C LYS A 171 -4.42 4.79 2.04
N PHE A 172 -4.92 5.13 3.22
CA PHE A 172 -6.32 4.96 3.58
C PHE A 172 -7.25 5.83 2.72
N LEU A 173 -6.88 7.09 2.46
CA LEU A 173 -7.62 7.96 1.54
C LEU A 173 -7.68 7.36 0.14
N CYS A 174 -6.55 6.88 -0.40
CA CYS A 174 -6.52 6.21 -1.70
C CYS A 174 -7.42 4.96 -1.72
N LEU A 175 -7.42 4.18 -0.64
CA LEU A 175 -8.28 3.01 -0.50
C LEU A 175 -9.77 3.39 -0.50
N ILE A 176 -10.16 4.47 0.18
CA ILE A 176 -11.53 4.99 0.15
C ILE A 176 -11.94 5.32 -1.28
N PHE A 177 -11.13 6.11 -2.00
CA PHE A 177 -11.43 6.45 -3.40
C PHE A 177 -11.54 5.21 -4.29
N HIS A 178 -10.66 4.23 -4.09
CA HIS A 178 -10.72 2.97 -4.82
C HIS A 178 -12.03 2.23 -4.55
N VAL A 179 -12.46 2.14 -3.29
CA VAL A 179 -13.71 1.45 -2.89
C VAL A 179 -14.95 2.20 -3.36
N LEU A 180 -14.95 3.54 -3.33
CA LEU A 180 -16.08 4.35 -3.78
C LEU A 180 -16.22 4.39 -5.30
N ASN A 181 -15.14 4.12 -6.04
CA ASN A 181 -15.12 4.09 -7.50
C ASN A 181 -15.28 2.66 -8.09
N ALA A 182 -15.31 1.63 -7.25
CA ALA A 182 -15.46 0.23 -7.62
C ALA A 182 -16.94 -0.21 -7.60
#